data_AF-A0A7K1E318-F1
#
_entry.id   AF-A0A7K1E318-F1
#
_cell.length_a   1.000
_cell.length_b   1.000
_cell.length_c   1.000
_cell.angle_alpha   90.00
_cell.angle_beta   90.00
_cell.angle_gamma   90.00
#
_symmetry.space_group_name_H-M   'P 1'
#
loop_
_entity.id
_entity.type
_entity.pdbx_description
1 polymer ?
#
loop_
_entity_poly.entity_id
_entity_poly.type
_entity_poly.pdbx_seq_one_letter_code
_entity_poly.pdbx_strand_id
1 'polypeptide(L)'
;MGRNRRIVISLLTLTLSAVITSPNFAQATTPESIVIGVDTSGSMEGAALEEAIDAAETLVSRLGQRRQLEVYTFARTITRVGPSTLFSTVESRGYTALYDSILELGQRSDQLDAPLIIITDGQDSRSLISPADLISRLAALDVSINIIAYQPRADDEEVLRSIALSNSGGVFDVGDADQLVGTLEAVVSEVHRDSISDSSFDSNSTSDPLVILIASATGLLSFSLLTLMRRWRKKEHLLNSWSEVLDEYHLENIEDLRSVTLLDRLISPIGRFIGDTSQILPRVRGGGPRELLLTALFVAIFSALMVIGINAPLSIFLVSAILVLTLKFLVQNAENRAREEFERELPGAMKLLASSLTAGLSFLQALNTFSAESKTQVAREFRRALSEIQMGAPVEQAFGDVAERMRSEDLRWVVFAFSVQREVGGSLAKILQTSAETIESRANLRQEVKTLSAEGRISSYILMLLPLAIFTFLLITRPSFVSLFWEETIGQMMVAVIVVLMSLSWVWIRRLTRIEA
;
A
#
# COMPACT_ATOMS: atom_id res chain seq x y z
N MET A 1 31.33 2.57 16.02
CA MET A 1 30.55 3.16 14.90
C MET A 1 30.54 2.31 13.61
N GLY A 2 31.61 1.61 13.22
CA GLY A 2 31.68 0.92 11.91
C GLY A 2 30.85 -0.37 11.75
N ARG A 3 30.75 -1.22 12.79
CA ARG A 3 30.14 -2.56 12.67
C ARG A 3 28.62 -2.52 12.50
N ASN A 4 27.92 -1.67 13.25
CA ASN A 4 26.45 -1.54 13.15
C ASN A 4 26.01 -0.74 11.91
N ARG A 5 26.84 0.21 11.45
CA ARG A 5 26.61 0.93 10.19
C ARG A 5 26.79 0.00 8.99
N ARG A 6 27.77 -0.91 9.04
CA ARG A 6 27.93 -1.98 8.06
C ARG A 6 26.79 -2.98 8.09
N ILE A 7 26.26 -3.37 9.26
CA ILE A 7 25.10 -4.28 9.37
C ILE A 7 23.83 -3.64 8.77
N VAL A 8 23.62 -2.34 8.97
CA VAL A 8 22.44 -1.64 8.45
C VAL A 8 22.57 -1.33 6.96
N ILE A 9 23.76 -0.93 6.48
CA ILE A 9 24.01 -0.76 5.04
C ILE A 9 23.96 -2.13 4.34
N SER A 10 24.52 -3.18 4.95
CA SER A 10 24.41 -4.53 4.40
C SER A 10 22.98 -5.04 4.39
N LEU A 11 22.15 -4.77 5.42
CA LEU A 11 20.71 -5.09 5.41
C LEU A 11 19.95 -4.29 4.35
N LEU A 12 20.24 -3.00 4.17
CA LEU A 12 19.64 -2.17 3.11
C LEU A 12 20.06 -2.63 1.71
N THR A 13 21.33 -3.00 1.53
CA THR A 13 21.81 -3.59 0.27
C THR A 13 21.34 -5.03 0.11
N LEU A 14 21.06 -5.78 1.19
CA LEU A 14 20.51 -7.14 1.14
C LEU A 14 19.01 -7.08 0.79
N THR A 15 18.28 -6.07 1.27
CA THR A 15 16.88 -5.85 0.88
C THR A 15 16.77 -5.29 -0.53
N LEU A 16 17.68 -4.38 -0.93
CA LEU A 16 17.75 -3.87 -2.29
C LEU A 16 18.21 -4.97 -3.27
N SER A 17 19.18 -5.79 -2.85
CA SER A 17 19.64 -6.96 -3.61
C SER A 17 18.60 -8.08 -3.61
N ALA A 18 17.84 -8.34 -2.54
CA ALA A 18 16.75 -9.32 -2.55
C ALA A 18 15.55 -8.87 -3.39
N VAL A 19 15.35 -7.56 -3.56
CA VAL A 19 14.40 -6.99 -4.53
C VAL A 19 14.94 -7.03 -5.97
N ILE A 20 16.26 -7.15 -6.16
CA ILE A 20 16.90 -7.35 -7.47
C ILE A 20 17.15 -8.85 -7.77
N THR A 21 17.16 -9.72 -6.75
CA THR A 21 17.55 -11.15 -6.80
C THR A 21 16.44 -12.08 -6.30
N SER A 22 15.19 -11.60 -6.20
CA SER A 22 14.03 -12.49 -6.02
C SER A 22 13.82 -13.31 -7.29
N PRO A 23 13.86 -14.65 -7.25
CA PRO A 23 13.95 -15.51 -8.44
C PRO A 23 12.63 -15.64 -9.25
N ASN A 24 11.67 -14.73 -9.08
CA ASN A 24 10.44 -14.69 -9.87
C ASN A 24 10.20 -13.30 -10.50
N PHE A 25 11.28 -12.57 -10.85
CA PHE A 25 11.16 -11.78 -12.07
C PHE A 25 11.09 -12.81 -13.18
N ALA A 26 9.97 -12.87 -13.88
CA ALA A 26 9.92 -13.48 -15.19
C ALA A 26 11.07 -12.85 -15.98
N GLN A 27 12.18 -13.56 -16.10
CA GLN A 27 13.02 -13.39 -17.26
C GLN A 27 12.03 -13.56 -18.41
N ALA A 28 11.93 -12.56 -19.27
CA ALA A 28 11.67 -12.89 -20.66
C ALA A 28 12.79 -13.89 -20.99
N THR A 29 12.49 -15.18 -20.90
CA THR A 29 13.32 -16.23 -21.45
C THR A 29 13.24 -15.95 -22.94
N THR A 30 14.17 -15.13 -23.42
CA THR A 30 14.48 -15.17 -24.85
C THR A 30 14.75 -16.64 -25.13
N PRO A 31 14.00 -17.30 -26.01
CA PRO A 31 14.14 -18.74 -26.16
C PRO A 31 15.61 -19.03 -26.45
N GLU A 32 16.28 -19.76 -25.54
CA GLU A 32 17.70 -20.12 -25.68
C GLU A 32 17.90 -21.04 -26.89
N SER A 33 16.79 -21.58 -27.42
CA SER A 33 16.72 -22.59 -28.46
C SER A 33 15.82 -22.13 -29.62
N ILE A 34 16.19 -22.43 -30.86
CA ILE A 34 15.33 -22.26 -32.05
C ILE A 34 15.30 -23.60 -32.76
N VAL A 35 14.10 -24.03 -33.18
CA VAL A 35 13.92 -25.27 -33.94
C VAL A 35 13.72 -24.90 -35.41
N ILE A 36 14.56 -25.45 -36.29
CA ILE A 36 14.44 -25.27 -37.74
C ILE A 36 14.14 -26.63 -38.37
N GLY A 37 13.02 -26.75 -39.06
CA GLY A 37 12.69 -27.87 -39.94
C GLY A 37 12.98 -27.53 -41.39
N VAL A 38 13.77 -28.34 -42.09
CA VAL A 38 14.05 -28.21 -43.52
C VAL A 38 13.46 -29.40 -44.27
N ASP A 39 12.65 -29.11 -45.27
CA ASP A 39 12.07 -30.12 -46.15
C ASP A 39 13.14 -30.71 -47.07
N THR A 40 13.33 -32.02 -47.00
CA THR A 40 14.30 -32.77 -47.82
C THR A 40 13.60 -33.77 -48.76
N SER A 41 12.32 -33.53 -49.05
CA SER A 41 11.54 -34.37 -49.96
C SER A 41 12.04 -34.25 -51.41
N GLY A 42 11.57 -35.18 -52.25
CA GLY A 42 11.94 -35.22 -53.67
C GLY A 42 11.58 -33.97 -54.46
N SER A 43 10.64 -33.15 -53.97
CA SER A 43 10.26 -31.89 -54.62
C SER A 43 11.23 -30.74 -54.36
N MET A 44 12.05 -30.85 -53.31
CA MET A 44 13.14 -29.92 -52.99
C MET A 44 14.48 -30.34 -53.63
N GLU A 45 14.53 -31.41 -54.42
CA GLU A 45 15.77 -31.96 -54.98
C GLU A 45 16.52 -30.96 -55.89
N GLY A 46 17.84 -30.86 -55.72
CA GLY A 46 18.70 -29.97 -56.50
C GLY A 46 19.00 -28.66 -55.79
N ALA A 47 18.98 -27.54 -56.53
CA ALA A 47 19.41 -26.22 -56.03
C ALA A 47 18.63 -25.76 -54.79
N ALA A 48 17.32 -26.02 -54.72
CA ALA A 48 16.48 -25.60 -53.60
C ALA A 48 16.92 -26.18 -52.24
N LEU A 49 17.31 -27.46 -52.22
CA LEU A 49 17.80 -28.11 -51.00
C LEU A 49 19.21 -27.64 -50.63
N GLU A 50 20.11 -27.51 -51.61
CA GLU A 50 21.47 -26.97 -51.37
C GLU A 50 21.41 -25.55 -50.81
N GLU A 51 20.53 -24.70 -51.36
CA GLU A 51 20.33 -23.32 -50.93
C GLU A 51 19.68 -23.22 -49.55
N ALA A 52 18.68 -24.06 -49.25
CA ALA A 52 18.05 -24.10 -47.93
C ALA A 52 19.02 -24.55 -46.84
N ILE A 53 19.91 -25.49 -47.15
CA ILE A 53 20.96 -25.95 -46.24
C ILE A 53 22.02 -24.86 -46.06
N ASP A 54 22.52 -24.25 -47.13
CA ASP A 54 23.54 -23.17 -47.05
C ASP A 54 23.03 -21.94 -46.28
N ALA A 55 21.73 -21.62 -46.44
CA ALA A 55 21.08 -20.56 -45.66
C ALA A 55 21.00 -20.90 -44.17
N ALA A 56 20.63 -22.14 -43.84
CA ALA A 56 20.61 -22.61 -42.45
C ALA A 56 22.03 -22.61 -41.85
N GLU A 57 23.04 -23.06 -42.58
CA GLU A 57 24.45 -23.04 -42.17
C GLU A 57 24.98 -21.63 -41.91
N THR A 58 24.72 -20.72 -42.84
CA THR A 58 25.10 -19.31 -42.71
C THR A 58 24.47 -18.72 -41.45
N LEU A 59 23.22 -19.06 -41.15
CA LEU A 59 22.54 -18.62 -39.93
C LEU A 59 23.15 -19.24 -38.66
N VAL A 60 23.47 -20.53 -38.66
CA VAL A 60 24.16 -21.22 -37.53
C VAL A 60 25.47 -20.51 -37.22
N SER A 61 26.25 -20.18 -38.27
CA SER A 61 27.57 -19.55 -38.13
C SER A 61 27.49 -18.13 -37.57
N ARG A 62 26.44 -17.37 -37.93
CA ARG A 62 26.25 -15.96 -37.53
C ARG A 62 25.65 -15.79 -36.13
N LEU A 63 24.80 -16.71 -35.68
CA LEU A 63 24.13 -16.62 -34.38
C LEU A 63 25.03 -16.94 -33.17
N GLY A 64 26.22 -17.51 -33.39
CA GLY A 64 27.25 -17.75 -32.36
C GLY A 64 26.87 -18.82 -31.32
N GLN A 65 27.87 -19.35 -30.59
CA GLN A 65 27.73 -20.45 -29.61
C GLN A 65 26.82 -20.18 -28.39
N ARG A 66 26.10 -19.05 -28.34
CA ARG A 66 25.24 -18.69 -27.20
C ARG A 66 23.80 -19.20 -27.31
N ARG A 67 23.39 -19.78 -28.45
CA ARG A 67 22.04 -20.32 -28.66
C ARG A 67 22.10 -21.80 -29.06
N GLN A 68 21.19 -22.62 -28.55
CA GLN A 68 21.05 -24.03 -28.94
C GLN A 68 20.15 -24.12 -30.18
N LEU A 69 20.75 -24.04 -31.37
CA LEU A 69 20.01 -24.28 -32.60
C LEU A 69 19.80 -25.77 -32.81
N GLU A 70 18.55 -26.19 -32.96
CA GLU A 70 18.21 -27.56 -33.36
C GLU A 70 17.69 -27.58 -34.78
N VAL A 71 18.51 -28.11 -35.71
CA VAL A 71 18.11 -28.28 -37.11
C VAL A 71 17.62 -29.70 -37.32
N TYR A 72 16.48 -29.82 -37.97
CA TYR A 72 15.82 -31.07 -38.31
C TYR A 72 15.55 -31.10 -39.81
N THR A 73 15.79 -32.24 -40.44
CA THR A 73 15.38 -32.49 -41.82
C THR A 73 14.17 -33.41 -41.81
N PHE A 74 13.18 -33.14 -42.66
CA PHE A 74 11.98 -33.97 -42.76
C PHE A 74 11.65 -34.34 -44.21
N ALA A 75 11.14 -35.56 -44.38
CA ALA A 75 10.56 -36.04 -45.64
C ALA A 75 9.42 -37.00 -45.29
N ARG A 76 9.74 -38.24 -44.90
CA ARG A 76 8.79 -39.19 -44.29
C ARG A 76 8.88 -39.26 -42.76
N THR A 77 10.09 -39.03 -42.23
CA THR A 77 10.40 -39.05 -40.81
C THR A 77 11.32 -37.89 -40.51
N ILE A 78 11.20 -37.30 -39.33
CA ILE A 78 12.07 -36.20 -38.91
C ILE A 78 13.40 -36.77 -38.41
N THR A 79 14.51 -36.19 -38.87
CA THR A 79 15.87 -36.54 -38.44
C THR A 79 16.57 -35.31 -37.91
N ARG A 80 17.18 -35.39 -36.73
CA ARG A 80 17.98 -34.29 -36.17
C ARG A 80 19.35 -34.23 -36.83
N VAL A 81 19.77 -33.04 -37.26
CA VAL A 81 21.10 -32.78 -37.81
C VAL A 81 21.90 -31.93 -36.83
N GLY A 82 23.07 -32.43 -36.42
CA GLY A 82 23.94 -31.74 -35.46
C GLY A 82 24.86 -30.69 -36.13
N PRO A 83 25.36 -29.70 -35.36
CA PRO A 83 26.15 -28.58 -35.90
C PRO A 83 27.52 -28.96 -36.49
N SER A 84 28.05 -30.15 -36.18
CA SER A 84 29.35 -30.65 -36.65
C SER A 84 29.27 -31.80 -37.65
N THR A 85 28.06 -32.16 -38.08
CA THR A 85 27.79 -33.11 -39.17
C THR A 85 27.00 -32.39 -40.25
N LEU A 86 27.61 -31.37 -40.84
CA LEU A 86 27.00 -30.61 -41.91
C LEU A 86 26.94 -31.48 -43.18
N PHE A 87 25.75 -32.06 -43.36
CA PHE A 87 25.01 -32.27 -44.60
C PHE A 87 25.64 -32.95 -45.81
N SER A 88 26.84 -33.53 -45.74
CA SER A 88 27.40 -34.34 -46.84
C SER A 88 26.67 -35.67 -47.11
N THR A 89 25.59 -35.97 -46.38
CA THR A 89 24.86 -37.25 -46.43
C THR A 89 23.33 -37.07 -46.54
N VAL A 90 22.84 -35.84 -46.71
CA VAL A 90 21.40 -35.59 -46.85
C VAL A 90 21.03 -35.74 -48.33
N GLU A 91 20.69 -36.96 -48.72
CA GLU A 91 20.14 -37.24 -50.05
C GLU A 91 18.63 -36.98 -50.04
N SER A 92 18.14 -36.11 -50.93
CA SER A 92 16.71 -35.97 -51.18
C SER A 92 16.16 -37.30 -51.70
N ARG A 93 15.26 -37.94 -50.94
CA ARG A 93 14.53 -39.13 -51.41
C ARG A 93 13.15 -39.22 -50.79
N GLY A 94 12.14 -39.34 -51.66
CA GLY A 94 10.83 -39.88 -51.30
C GLY A 94 9.70 -38.86 -51.20
N TYR A 95 8.60 -39.32 -50.59
CA TYR A 95 7.35 -38.58 -50.43
C TYR A 95 7.40 -37.63 -49.23
N THR A 96 6.71 -36.50 -49.34
CA THR A 96 6.52 -35.53 -48.25
C THR A 96 5.30 -35.91 -47.40
N ALA A 97 5.53 -36.14 -46.11
CA ALA A 97 4.51 -36.17 -45.07
C ALA A 97 4.60 -34.87 -44.27
N LEU A 98 4.26 -33.76 -44.94
CA LEU A 98 4.49 -32.40 -44.46
C LEU A 98 3.71 -32.15 -43.17
N TYR A 99 2.41 -32.41 -43.15
CA TYR A 99 1.56 -32.13 -41.99
C TYR A 99 1.95 -32.96 -40.76
N ASP A 100 2.23 -34.26 -40.96
CA ASP A 100 2.70 -35.12 -39.88
C ASP A 100 4.03 -34.61 -39.28
N SER A 101 4.92 -34.10 -40.15
CA SER A 101 6.20 -33.54 -39.75
C SER A 101 6.05 -32.19 -39.03
N ILE A 102 5.14 -31.32 -39.47
CA ILE A 102 4.84 -30.05 -38.78
C ILE A 102 4.31 -30.32 -37.38
N LEU A 103 3.41 -31.30 -37.21
CA LEU A 103 2.85 -31.64 -35.91
C LEU A 103 3.92 -32.18 -34.95
N GLU A 104 4.77 -33.11 -35.41
CA GLU A 104 5.83 -33.67 -34.56
C GLU A 104 6.90 -32.62 -34.24
N LEU A 105 7.28 -31.75 -35.20
CA LEU A 105 8.17 -30.62 -34.94
C LEU A 105 7.55 -29.62 -33.96
N GLY A 106 6.25 -29.31 -34.10
CA GLY A 106 5.52 -28.43 -33.19
C GLY A 106 5.53 -28.96 -31.75
N GLN A 107 5.25 -30.25 -31.56
CA GLN A 107 5.31 -30.88 -30.22
C GLN A 107 6.71 -30.86 -29.61
N ARG A 108 7.77 -31.00 -30.42
CA ARG A 108 9.16 -30.87 -29.96
C ARG A 108 9.51 -29.42 -29.62
N SER A 109 9.02 -28.47 -30.42
CA SER A 109 9.22 -27.04 -30.19
C SER A 109 8.54 -26.57 -28.90
N ASP A 110 7.33 -27.07 -28.62
CA ASP A 110 6.57 -26.85 -27.39
C ASP A 110 7.32 -27.38 -26.16
N GLN A 111 7.93 -28.58 -26.27
CA GLN A 111 8.77 -29.14 -25.21
C GLN A 111 10.06 -28.34 -24.95
N LEU A 112 10.56 -27.65 -25.97
CA LEU A 112 11.79 -26.86 -25.90
C LEU A 112 11.52 -25.37 -25.62
N ASP A 113 10.25 -24.98 -25.47
CA ASP A 113 9.82 -23.58 -25.34
C ASP A 113 10.48 -22.69 -26.42
N ALA A 114 10.47 -23.21 -27.66
CA ALA A 114 11.22 -22.66 -28.77
C ALA A 114 10.30 -22.33 -29.95
N PRO A 115 10.56 -21.25 -30.68
CA PRO A 115 9.87 -20.96 -31.93
C PRO A 115 10.28 -21.96 -33.02
N LEU A 116 9.31 -22.35 -33.84
CA LEU A 116 9.49 -23.29 -34.94
C LEU A 116 9.56 -22.53 -36.27
N ILE A 117 10.64 -22.75 -37.02
CA ILE A 117 10.79 -22.24 -38.39
C ILE A 117 10.81 -23.43 -39.35
N ILE A 118 9.96 -23.41 -40.38
CA ILE A 118 9.82 -24.50 -41.34
C ILE A 118 10.15 -23.98 -42.73
N ILE A 119 11.04 -24.65 -43.45
CA ILE A 119 11.38 -24.35 -44.85
C ILE A 119 10.82 -25.48 -45.71
N THR A 120 9.89 -25.17 -46.63
CA THR A 120 9.22 -26.16 -47.48
C THR A 120 8.72 -25.52 -48.78
N ASP A 121 8.51 -26.32 -49.83
CA ASP A 121 7.79 -25.93 -51.05
C ASP A 121 6.27 -26.10 -50.94
N GLY A 122 5.79 -26.62 -49.80
CA GLY A 122 4.37 -26.75 -49.46
C GLY A 122 3.68 -28.00 -49.98
N GLN A 123 4.36 -28.84 -50.76
CA GLN A 123 3.74 -30.02 -51.34
C GLN A 123 3.62 -31.15 -50.31
N ASP A 124 2.39 -31.57 -50.01
CA ASP A 124 2.12 -32.80 -49.27
C ASP A 124 1.68 -33.93 -50.20
N SER A 125 2.26 -35.12 -50.04
CA SER A 125 1.95 -36.29 -50.88
C SER A 125 1.37 -37.47 -50.10
N ARG A 126 1.62 -37.57 -48.79
CA ARG A 126 1.33 -38.78 -47.99
C ARG A 126 1.02 -38.54 -46.51
N SER A 127 0.71 -37.31 -46.07
CA SER A 127 0.35 -37.10 -44.67
C SER A 127 -0.89 -37.90 -44.28
N LEU A 128 -0.88 -38.45 -43.07
CA LEU A 128 -2.02 -39.19 -42.50
C LEU A 128 -3.10 -38.26 -41.95
N ILE A 129 -2.70 -37.03 -41.55
CA ILE A 129 -3.60 -36.01 -41.02
C ILE A 129 -4.00 -34.99 -42.11
N SER A 130 -5.24 -34.50 -42.00
CA SER A 130 -5.72 -33.41 -42.85
C SER A 130 -5.25 -32.04 -42.33
N PRO A 131 -5.23 -30.99 -43.18
CA PRO A 131 -4.87 -29.63 -42.73
C PRO A 131 -5.75 -29.11 -41.58
N ALA A 132 -7.05 -29.43 -41.59
CA ALA A 132 -7.98 -29.01 -40.53
C ALA A 132 -7.71 -29.72 -39.20
N ASP A 133 -7.36 -31.01 -39.25
CA ASP A 133 -6.96 -31.78 -38.07
C ASP A 133 -5.61 -31.30 -37.51
N LEU A 134 -4.67 -30.94 -38.41
CA LEU A 134 -3.39 -30.34 -38.03
C LEU A 134 -3.61 -29.04 -37.26
N ILE A 135 -4.36 -28.09 -37.82
CA ILE A 135 -4.65 -26.79 -37.18
C ILE A 135 -5.25 -26.98 -35.78
N SER A 136 -6.22 -27.89 -35.66
CA SER A 136 -6.88 -28.17 -34.37
C SER A 136 -5.92 -28.74 -33.33
N ARG A 137 -4.94 -29.54 -33.75
CA ARG A 137 -3.93 -30.13 -32.87
C ARG A 137 -2.82 -29.15 -32.52
N LEU A 138 -2.42 -28.30 -33.47
CA LEU A 138 -1.42 -27.27 -33.25
C LEU A 138 -1.97 -26.15 -32.35
N ALA A 139 -3.26 -25.80 -32.45
CA ALA A 139 -3.88 -24.81 -31.56
C ALA A 139 -3.85 -25.18 -30.06
N ALA A 140 -3.51 -26.43 -29.73
CA ALA A 140 -3.31 -26.88 -28.35
C ALA A 140 -1.84 -26.73 -27.88
N LEU A 141 -0.93 -26.33 -28.75
CA LEU A 141 0.49 -26.10 -28.48
C LEU A 141 0.75 -24.59 -28.37
N ASP A 142 1.66 -24.18 -27.49
CA ASP A 142 2.00 -22.77 -27.28
C ASP A 142 3.29 -22.41 -28.04
N VAL A 143 3.26 -22.55 -29.36
CA VAL A 143 4.44 -22.43 -30.23
C VAL A 143 4.18 -21.46 -31.37
N SER A 144 5.09 -20.50 -31.59
CA SER A 144 5.07 -19.68 -32.81
C SER A 144 5.63 -20.48 -34.00
N ILE A 145 4.80 -20.70 -35.02
CA ILE A 145 5.16 -21.47 -36.23
C ILE A 145 5.31 -20.53 -37.42
N ASN A 146 6.55 -20.29 -37.86
CA ASN A 146 6.87 -19.48 -39.02
C ASN A 146 7.27 -20.37 -40.20
N ILE A 147 6.64 -20.17 -41.35
CA ILE A 147 6.86 -21.00 -42.54
C ILE A 147 7.52 -20.14 -43.61
N ILE A 148 8.64 -20.61 -44.13
CA ILE A 148 9.32 -20.05 -45.28
C ILE A 148 8.98 -20.94 -46.47
N ALA A 149 8.12 -20.42 -47.35
CA ALA A 149 7.64 -21.12 -48.52
C ALA A 149 8.60 -20.83 -49.68
N TYR A 150 9.32 -21.85 -50.16
CA TYR A 150 10.23 -21.71 -51.30
C TYR A 150 9.48 -22.06 -52.59
N GLN A 151 9.21 -21.07 -53.43
CA GLN A 151 8.47 -21.21 -54.69
C GLN A 151 7.18 -22.07 -54.56
N PRO A 152 6.27 -21.76 -53.61
CA PRO A 152 5.08 -22.58 -53.39
C PRO A 152 4.12 -22.53 -54.58
N ARG A 153 3.33 -23.58 -54.75
CA ARG A 153 2.15 -23.51 -55.63
C ARG A 153 1.08 -22.66 -54.96
N ALA A 154 0.26 -21.97 -55.76
CA ALA A 154 -0.80 -21.10 -55.25
C ALA A 154 -1.78 -21.82 -54.32
N ASP A 155 -2.11 -23.09 -54.61
CA ASP A 155 -3.02 -23.90 -53.78
C ASP A 155 -2.39 -24.31 -52.43
N ASP A 156 -1.06 -24.51 -52.41
CA ASP A 156 -0.33 -24.94 -51.21
C ASP A 156 -0.03 -23.74 -50.29
N GLU A 157 0.19 -22.54 -50.84
CA GLU A 157 0.44 -21.31 -50.07
C GLU A 157 -0.73 -20.95 -49.14
N GLU A 158 -1.97 -21.08 -49.62
CA GLU A 158 -3.17 -20.78 -48.82
C GLU A 158 -3.27 -21.70 -47.59
N VAL A 159 -2.93 -22.98 -47.77
CA VAL A 159 -2.92 -23.97 -46.69
C VAL A 159 -1.82 -23.65 -45.68
N LEU A 160 -0.59 -23.38 -46.14
CA LEU A 160 0.51 -22.99 -45.25
C LEU A 160 0.18 -21.72 -44.45
N ARG A 161 -0.49 -20.75 -45.07
CA ARG A 161 -0.90 -19.51 -44.40
C ARG A 161 -1.92 -19.77 -43.30
N SER A 162 -2.87 -20.67 -43.52
CA SER A 162 -3.84 -21.06 -42.50
C SER A 162 -3.18 -21.76 -41.30
N ILE A 163 -2.12 -22.55 -41.53
CA ILE A 163 -1.36 -23.23 -40.49
C ILE A 163 -0.56 -22.23 -39.65
N ALA A 164 0.22 -21.34 -40.27
CA ALA A 164 1.03 -20.37 -39.54
C ALA A 164 0.18 -19.38 -38.73
N LEU A 165 -0.92 -18.87 -39.30
CA LEU A 165 -1.83 -17.93 -38.61
C LEU A 165 -2.50 -18.54 -37.39
N SER A 166 -2.74 -19.86 -37.39
CA SER A 166 -3.36 -20.54 -36.25
C SER A 166 -2.46 -20.60 -35.01
N ASN A 167 -1.16 -20.35 -35.19
CA ASN A 167 -0.13 -20.44 -34.15
C ASN A 167 0.70 -19.15 -34.06
N SER A 168 0.07 -17.99 -34.28
CA SER A 168 0.71 -16.67 -34.13
C SER A 168 2.04 -16.54 -34.88
N GLY A 169 2.16 -17.15 -36.07
CA GLY A 169 3.32 -17.07 -36.94
C GLY A 169 2.97 -16.62 -38.36
N GLY A 170 4.00 -16.37 -39.17
CA GLY A 170 3.86 -15.87 -40.53
C GLY A 170 4.26 -16.87 -41.61
N VAL A 171 3.77 -16.64 -42.84
CA VAL A 171 4.30 -17.30 -44.05
C VAL A 171 5.09 -16.27 -44.85
N PHE A 172 6.30 -16.65 -45.23
CA PHE A 172 7.23 -15.82 -45.98
C PHE A 172 7.53 -16.51 -47.31
N ASP A 173 7.05 -15.92 -48.41
CA ASP A 173 7.28 -16.42 -49.76
C ASP A 173 8.67 -16.01 -50.24
N VAL A 174 9.44 -16.98 -50.73
CA VAL A 174 10.80 -16.80 -51.22
C VAL A 174 10.88 -17.35 -52.64
N GLY A 175 11.11 -16.45 -53.60
CA GLY A 175 11.23 -16.79 -55.01
C GLY A 175 12.65 -17.16 -55.46
N ASP A 176 13.68 -16.80 -54.68
CA ASP A 176 15.10 -16.96 -55.05
C ASP A 176 16.00 -17.18 -53.83
N ALA A 177 17.12 -17.88 -54.03
CA ALA A 177 18.10 -18.27 -53.02
C ALA A 177 18.64 -17.10 -52.21
N ASP A 178 18.96 -16.00 -52.90
CA ASP A 178 19.53 -14.79 -52.31
C ASP A 178 18.56 -14.11 -51.33
N GLN A 179 17.25 -14.32 -51.51
CA GLN A 179 16.22 -13.81 -50.61
C GLN A 179 15.99 -14.73 -49.41
N LEU A 180 16.35 -16.02 -49.50
CA LEU A 180 16.11 -17.00 -48.45
C LEU A 180 16.87 -16.67 -47.17
N VAL A 181 18.15 -16.32 -47.29
CA VAL A 181 19.00 -15.94 -46.14
C VAL A 181 18.48 -14.67 -45.48
N GLY A 182 18.15 -13.65 -46.28
CA GLY A 182 17.64 -12.37 -45.77
C GLY A 182 16.26 -12.50 -45.10
N THR A 183 15.38 -13.33 -45.67
CA THR A 183 14.07 -13.64 -45.09
C THR A 183 14.21 -14.47 -43.82
N LEU A 184 15.06 -15.50 -43.82
CA LEU A 184 15.32 -16.31 -42.62
C LEU A 184 15.90 -15.45 -41.47
N GLU A 185 16.80 -14.52 -41.78
CA GLU A 185 17.29 -13.52 -40.80
C GLU A 185 16.19 -12.59 -40.33
N ALA A 186 15.31 -12.13 -41.23
CA ALA A 186 14.17 -11.30 -40.90
C ALA A 186 13.20 -12.05 -39.96
N VAL A 187 12.86 -13.30 -40.26
CA VAL A 187 11.99 -14.16 -39.42
C VAL A 187 12.61 -14.39 -38.06
N VAL A 188 13.90 -14.75 -37.98
CA VAL A 188 14.60 -14.92 -36.70
C VAL A 188 14.66 -13.62 -35.90
N SER A 189 14.76 -12.46 -36.58
CA SER A 189 14.72 -11.15 -35.93
C SER A 189 13.31 -10.70 -35.52
N GLU A 190 12.27 -11.14 -36.23
CA GLU A 190 10.87 -10.83 -35.94
C GLU A 190 10.34 -11.69 -34.80
N VAL A 191 10.69 -12.99 -34.79
CA VAL A 191 10.50 -13.88 -33.64
C VAL A 191 11.20 -13.31 -32.39
N HIS A 192 12.35 -12.66 -32.55
CA HIS A 192 13.01 -11.93 -31.48
C HIS A 192 12.28 -10.64 -31.08
N ARG A 193 11.61 -9.99 -32.03
CA ARG A 193 10.84 -8.77 -31.80
C ARG A 193 9.49 -9.08 -31.14
N ASP A 194 8.82 -10.20 -31.44
CA ASP A 194 7.53 -10.57 -30.83
C ASP A 194 7.66 -11.13 -29.41
N SER A 195 8.75 -11.85 -29.07
CA SER A 195 9.08 -12.09 -27.65
C SER A 195 9.38 -10.79 -26.88
N ILE A 196 9.79 -9.72 -27.58
CA ILE A 196 9.98 -8.39 -27.00
C ILE A 196 8.71 -7.51 -27.17
N SER A 197 7.78 -7.87 -28.06
CA SER A 197 6.57 -7.10 -28.39
C SER A 197 5.40 -7.50 -27.49
N ASP A 198 5.36 -8.74 -27.02
CA ASP A 198 4.52 -9.16 -25.89
C ASP A 198 5.03 -8.59 -24.54
N SER A 199 6.25 -8.04 -24.54
CA SER A 199 6.77 -7.17 -23.47
C SER A 199 6.89 -5.69 -23.88
N SER A 200 6.38 -5.32 -25.06
CA SER A 200 6.27 -3.92 -25.48
C SER A 200 5.02 -3.31 -24.86
N PHE A 201 5.22 -2.88 -23.62
CA PHE A 201 4.55 -1.71 -23.07
C PHE A 201 3.03 -1.73 -23.22
N ASP A 202 2.38 -2.67 -22.53
CA ASP A 202 1.04 -2.38 -22.06
C ASP A 202 1.15 -1.16 -21.13
N SER A 203 0.76 0.01 -21.63
CA SER A 203 0.66 1.24 -20.83
C SER A 203 -0.37 1.12 -19.69
N ASN A 204 -1.01 -0.05 -19.55
CA ASN A 204 -1.77 -0.50 -18.38
C ASN A 204 -0.97 -1.42 -17.42
N SER A 205 0.31 -1.70 -17.62
CA SER A 205 1.14 -2.51 -16.69
C SER A 205 1.83 -1.66 -15.60
N THR A 206 1.75 -0.33 -15.65
CA THR A 206 1.95 0.48 -14.42
C THR A 206 0.85 0.25 -13.39
N SER A 207 -0.21 -0.48 -13.74
CA SER A 207 -1.32 -0.91 -12.89
C SER A 207 -1.24 -2.37 -12.45
N ASP A 208 -0.08 -3.03 -12.56
CA ASP A 208 0.07 -4.35 -11.98
C ASP A 208 0.00 -4.23 -10.44
N PRO A 209 -1.09 -4.68 -9.79
CA PRO A 209 -1.35 -4.34 -8.39
C PRO A 209 -0.23 -4.84 -7.48
N LEU A 210 0.46 -5.93 -7.85
CA LEU A 210 1.60 -6.44 -7.09
C LEU A 210 2.85 -5.54 -7.18
N VAL A 211 3.13 -4.92 -8.32
CA VAL A 211 4.27 -4.01 -8.49
C VAL A 211 4.03 -2.70 -7.75
N ILE A 212 2.81 -2.14 -7.86
CA ILE A 212 2.41 -0.98 -7.05
C ILE A 212 2.44 -1.33 -5.56
N LEU A 213 1.99 -2.53 -5.17
CA LEU A 213 1.93 -2.96 -3.76
C LEU A 213 3.32 -3.22 -3.19
N ILE A 214 4.26 -3.79 -3.96
CA ILE A 214 5.65 -3.97 -3.53
C ILE A 214 6.40 -2.63 -3.51
N ALA A 215 6.22 -1.75 -4.51
CA ALA A 215 6.84 -0.42 -4.55
C ALA A 215 6.28 0.53 -3.47
N SER A 216 4.97 0.46 -3.21
CA SER A 216 4.33 1.24 -2.13
C SER A 216 4.63 0.65 -0.75
N ALA A 217 4.68 -0.66 -0.58
CA ALA A 217 5.10 -1.30 0.68
C ALA A 217 6.58 -1.04 1.00
N THR A 218 7.47 -1.08 0.01
CA THR A 218 8.89 -0.75 0.20
C THR A 218 9.12 0.75 0.38
N GLY A 219 8.34 1.60 -0.28
CA GLY A 219 8.29 3.05 -0.05
C GLY A 219 7.78 3.40 1.35
N LEU A 220 6.72 2.75 1.82
CA LEU A 220 6.13 2.94 3.16
C LEU A 220 7.00 2.35 4.26
N LEU A 221 7.66 1.21 4.04
CA LEU A 221 8.65 0.66 4.96
C LEU A 221 9.91 1.53 4.99
N SER A 222 10.39 2.03 3.86
CA SER A 222 11.53 2.97 3.81
C SER A 222 11.18 4.30 4.47
N PHE A 223 9.97 4.82 4.29
CA PHE A 223 9.48 6.04 4.93
C PHE A 223 9.21 5.85 6.43
N SER A 224 8.66 4.69 6.83
CA SER A 224 8.47 4.29 8.23
C SER A 224 9.82 4.11 8.93
N LEU A 225 10.78 3.46 8.26
CA LEU A 225 12.15 3.32 8.75
C LEU A 225 12.86 4.67 8.79
N LEU A 226 12.67 5.57 7.81
CA LEU A 226 13.20 6.94 7.81
C LEU A 226 12.59 7.81 8.90
N THR A 227 11.30 7.64 9.22
CA THR A 227 10.63 8.37 10.32
C THR A 227 11.02 7.81 11.68
N LEU A 228 11.24 6.49 11.79
CA LEU A 228 11.90 5.87 12.94
C LEU A 228 13.35 6.36 13.08
N MET A 229 14.11 6.41 11.98
CA MET A 229 15.49 6.90 11.95
C MET A 229 15.55 8.40 12.22
N ARG A 230 14.57 9.21 11.80
CA ARG A 230 14.42 10.62 12.20
C ARG A 230 14.09 10.76 13.68
N ARG A 231 13.33 9.82 14.27
CA ARG A 231 13.15 9.71 15.73
C ARG A 231 14.46 9.32 16.45
N TRP A 232 15.31 8.51 15.83
CA TRP A 232 16.62 8.13 16.38
C TRP A 232 17.68 9.24 16.22
N ARG A 233 17.70 9.94 15.07
CA ARG A 233 18.54 11.11 14.76
C ARG A 233 18.15 12.36 15.54
N LYS A 234 16.96 12.39 16.17
CA LYS A 234 16.58 13.43 17.15
C LYS A 234 16.74 13.01 18.62
N LYS A 235 17.36 11.85 18.87
CA LYS A 235 18.01 11.51 20.14
C LYS A 235 19.50 11.84 20.13
N GLU A 236 19.94 12.66 19.17
CA GLU A 236 21.27 13.25 19.07
C GLU A 236 21.36 14.64 19.73
N HIS A 237 20.36 15.06 20.53
CA HIS A 237 20.53 16.23 21.42
C HIS A 237 21.37 15.90 22.69
N LEU A 238 21.84 14.65 22.84
CA LEU A 238 23.00 14.34 23.68
C LEU A 238 24.33 14.44 22.91
N LEU A 239 24.28 14.74 21.60
CA LEU A 239 25.44 14.94 20.72
C LEU A 239 25.54 16.38 20.19
N ASN A 240 24.49 17.21 20.31
CA ASN A 240 24.60 18.68 20.18
C ASN A 240 25.21 19.36 21.42
N SER A 241 25.46 18.62 22.50
CA SER A 241 26.44 19.06 23.52
C SER A 241 27.89 18.88 23.05
N TRP A 242 28.11 18.43 21.80
CA TRP A 242 29.44 18.29 21.18
C TRP A 242 29.61 19.17 19.92
N SER A 243 28.60 19.94 19.49
CA SER A 243 28.80 20.93 18.42
C SER A 243 29.45 22.22 18.93
N GLU A 244 29.47 22.46 20.25
CA GLU A 244 30.39 23.41 20.90
C GLU A 244 31.86 22.96 20.82
N VAL A 245 32.15 21.76 20.29
CA VAL A 245 33.52 21.21 20.12
C VAL A 245 33.99 21.27 18.66
N LEU A 246 33.16 21.68 17.69
CA LEU A 246 33.55 21.76 16.27
C LEU A 246 33.31 23.13 15.63
N ASP A 247 33.53 24.17 16.44
CA ASP A 247 33.98 25.50 15.99
C ASP A 247 35.40 25.48 15.35
N GLU A 248 35.96 24.31 15.02
CA GLU A 248 37.39 24.19 14.70
C GLU A 248 37.75 24.12 13.21
N TYR A 249 36.81 24.20 12.26
CA TYR A 249 37.18 24.36 10.83
C TYR A 249 36.19 25.25 10.06
N HIS A 250 36.55 26.54 9.94
CA HIS A 250 35.96 27.54 9.05
C HIS A 250 35.84 27.04 7.59
N LEU A 251 34.63 27.09 7.00
CA LEU A 251 34.47 27.33 5.55
C LEU A 251 33.17 28.10 5.26
N GLU A 252 33.36 29.26 4.62
CA GLU A 252 32.38 30.16 4.02
C GLU A 252 31.71 29.57 2.77
N ASN A 253 30.58 30.19 2.39
CA ASN A 253 29.86 30.09 1.12
C ASN A 253 29.22 28.73 0.82
N ILE A 254 27.92 28.74 0.49
CA ILE A 254 27.43 28.65 -0.90
C ILE A 254 26.02 29.25 -0.92
N GLU A 255 25.93 30.53 -1.31
CA GLU A 255 24.87 30.98 -2.19
C GLU A 255 25.00 30.21 -3.49
N ASP A 256 24.01 29.38 -3.86
CA ASP A 256 23.52 29.34 -5.24
C ASP A 256 22.27 28.46 -5.38
N LEU A 257 21.48 28.77 -6.43
CA LEU A 257 20.34 28.02 -6.98
C LEU A 257 18.95 28.30 -6.39
N ARG A 258 18.60 29.59 -6.34
CA ARG A 258 17.22 30.05 -6.62
C ARG A 258 17.02 30.18 -8.13
N SER A 259 16.45 29.16 -8.79
CA SER A 259 15.74 29.38 -10.06
C SER A 259 14.90 28.18 -10.50
N VAL A 260 13.71 27.98 -9.94
CA VAL A 260 12.58 27.36 -10.68
C VAL A 260 11.27 27.99 -10.20
N THR A 261 10.81 29.01 -10.92
CA THR A 261 9.58 29.80 -10.68
C THR A 261 8.27 29.06 -11.01
N LEU A 262 8.33 27.77 -11.37
CA LEU A 262 7.16 26.93 -11.66
C LEU A 262 6.73 26.05 -10.48
N LEU A 263 7.68 25.65 -9.62
CA LEU A 263 7.41 24.84 -8.43
C LEU A 263 6.67 25.64 -7.35
N ASP A 264 6.92 26.94 -7.24
CA ASP A 264 6.30 27.79 -6.21
C ASP A 264 4.78 28.00 -6.44
N ARG A 265 4.33 27.99 -7.70
CA ARG A 265 2.89 28.12 -8.03
C ARG A 265 2.12 26.83 -7.84
N LEU A 266 2.74 25.68 -8.13
CA LEU A 266 2.15 24.34 -7.92
C LEU A 266 2.20 23.88 -6.45
N ILE A 267 3.22 24.33 -5.69
CA ILE A 267 3.37 23.98 -4.28
C ILE A 267 2.66 25.00 -3.36
N SER A 268 2.37 26.24 -3.77
CA SER A 268 1.69 27.21 -2.87
C SER A 268 0.34 26.77 -2.26
N PRO A 269 -0.48 25.88 -2.89
CA PRO A 269 -1.67 25.33 -2.25
C PRO A 269 -1.32 24.25 -1.21
N ILE A 270 -0.34 23.39 -1.53
CA ILE A 270 0.14 22.29 -0.67
C ILE A 270 0.96 22.84 0.50
N GLY A 271 1.75 23.89 0.29
CA GLY A 271 2.55 24.58 1.30
C GLY A 271 1.69 25.36 2.29
N ARG A 272 0.54 25.90 1.87
CA ARG A 272 -0.46 26.48 2.80
C ARG A 272 -1.16 25.40 3.63
N PHE A 273 -1.50 24.27 3.02
CA PHE A 273 -2.10 23.13 3.73
C PHE A 273 -1.12 22.47 4.72
N ILE A 274 0.15 22.29 4.33
CA ILE A 274 1.21 21.75 5.19
C ILE A 274 1.63 22.77 6.27
N GLY A 275 1.62 24.07 5.95
CA GLY A 275 1.87 25.15 6.90
C GLY A 275 0.88 25.16 8.06
N ASP A 276 -0.41 24.99 7.76
CA ASP A 276 -1.45 24.87 8.79
C ASP A 276 -1.36 23.53 9.56
N THR A 277 -1.01 22.43 8.88
CA THR A 277 -0.86 21.12 9.53
C THR A 277 0.38 21.06 10.45
N SER A 278 1.40 21.90 10.20
CA SER A 278 2.58 22.01 11.04
C SER A 278 2.30 22.59 12.44
N GLN A 279 1.16 23.28 12.61
CA GLN A 279 0.64 23.70 13.93
C GLN A 279 -0.15 22.57 14.65
N ILE A 280 -0.58 21.54 13.92
CA ILE A 280 -1.36 20.40 14.45
C ILE A 280 -0.42 19.29 14.95
N LEU A 281 0.75 19.13 14.32
CA LEU A 281 1.73 18.09 14.65
C LEU A 281 2.36 18.16 16.07
N PRO A 282 2.51 19.32 16.74
CA PRO A 282 2.97 19.35 18.14
C PRO A 282 1.92 18.86 19.14
N ARG A 283 0.62 18.85 18.79
CA ARG A 283 -0.48 18.48 19.70
C ARG A 283 -0.70 16.97 19.84
N VAL A 284 -0.23 16.16 18.88
CA VAL A 284 -0.37 14.68 18.89
C VAL A 284 0.74 13.98 19.70
N ARG A 285 1.58 14.72 20.43
CA ARG A 285 2.72 14.16 21.19
C ARG A 285 2.33 13.32 22.43
N GLY A 286 1.02 13.18 22.71
CA GLY A 286 0.47 12.39 23.81
C GLY A 286 -0.34 11.15 23.42
N GLY A 287 -0.46 10.84 22.12
CA GLY A 287 -1.28 9.71 21.69
C GLY A 287 -0.69 8.37 22.14
N GLY A 288 -1.44 7.61 22.94
CA GLY A 288 -1.01 6.28 23.41
C GLY A 288 -0.83 5.30 22.24
N PRO A 289 -0.11 4.17 22.44
CA PRO A 289 0.16 3.17 21.39
C PRO A 289 -1.10 2.68 20.67
N ARG A 290 -2.25 2.67 21.36
CA ARG A 290 -3.56 2.35 20.78
C ARG A 290 -4.04 3.28 19.67
N GLU A 291 -3.70 4.57 19.71
CA GLU A 291 -4.16 5.56 18.71
C GLU A 291 -3.31 5.50 17.44
N LEU A 292 -2.04 5.13 17.58
CA LEU A 292 -1.14 4.83 16.47
C LEU A 292 -1.52 3.51 15.78
N LEU A 293 -1.96 2.51 16.56
CA LEU A 293 -2.46 1.25 16.00
C LEU A 293 -3.78 1.44 15.24
N LEU A 294 -4.70 2.27 15.74
CA LEU A 294 -5.96 2.58 15.04
C LEU A 294 -5.72 3.36 13.74
N THR A 295 -4.79 4.30 13.74
CA THR A 295 -4.41 5.03 12.51
C THR A 295 -3.69 4.13 11.51
N ALA A 296 -2.79 3.26 11.97
CA ALA A 296 -2.13 2.27 11.11
C ALA A 296 -3.10 1.22 10.54
N LEU A 297 -4.04 0.73 11.36
CA LEU A 297 -5.09 -0.21 10.92
C LEU A 297 -6.01 0.44 9.89
N PHE A 298 -6.35 1.72 10.07
CA PHE A 298 -7.14 2.47 9.10
C PHE A 298 -6.41 2.66 7.77
N VAL A 299 -5.10 2.97 7.81
CA VAL A 299 -4.25 3.05 6.61
C VAL A 299 -4.13 1.68 5.93
N ALA A 300 -4.10 0.58 6.68
CA ALA A 300 -4.08 -0.77 6.13
C ALA A 300 -5.43 -1.18 5.47
N ILE A 301 -6.55 -0.81 6.11
CA ILE A 301 -7.91 -1.00 5.55
C ILE A 301 -8.09 -0.14 4.28
N PHE A 302 -7.53 1.08 4.26
CA PHE A 302 -7.47 1.96 3.09
C PHE A 302 -6.68 1.33 1.93
N SER A 303 -5.49 0.78 2.19
CA SER A 303 -4.71 0.09 1.16
C SER A 303 -5.45 -1.15 0.63
N ALA A 304 -6.17 -1.87 1.50
CA ALA A 304 -6.96 -3.03 1.08
C ALA A 304 -8.19 -2.64 0.24
N LEU A 305 -8.90 -1.55 0.59
CA LEU A 305 -10.06 -1.06 -0.15
C LEU A 305 -9.70 -0.45 -1.51
N MET A 306 -8.53 0.19 -1.63
CA MET A 306 -8.00 0.66 -2.91
C MET A 306 -7.69 -0.47 -3.88
N VAL A 307 -7.24 -1.63 -3.36
CA VAL A 307 -6.96 -2.83 -4.16
C VAL A 307 -8.24 -3.49 -4.69
N ILE A 308 -9.39 -3.28 -4.05
CA ILE A 308 -10.68 -3.89 -4.45
C ILE A 308 -11.37 -3.13 -5.61
N GLY A 309 -10.79 -2.01 -6.11
CA GLY A 309 -11.15 -1.47 -7.43
C GLY A 309 -12.45 -0.65 -7.52
N ILE A 310 -12.80 0.12 -6.48
CA ILE A 310 -13.93 1.07 -6.57
C ILE A 310 -13.44 2.38 -7.22
N ASN A 311 -13.44 2.42 -8.56
CA ASN A 311 -13.16 3.60 -9.41
C ASN A 311 -14.27 4.68 -9.34
N ALA A 312 -14.75 5.05 -8.15
CA ALA A 312 -15.70 6.13 -7.97
C ALA A 312 -15.02 7.34 -7.32
N PRO A 313 -15.03 8.54 -7.90
CA PRO A 313 -14.53 9.75 -7.21
C PRO A 313 -15.25 9.99 -5.87
N LEU A 314 -16.46 9.44 -5.71
CA LEU A 314 -17.23 9.43 -4.47
C LEU A 314 -16.59 8.56 -3.37
N SER A 315 -15.95 7.43 -3.70
CA SER A 315 -15.29 6.57 -2.71
C SER A 315 -14.06 7.25 -2.12
N ILE A 316 -13.25 7.91 -2.95
CA ILE A 316 -12.10 8.72 -2.52
C ILE A 316 -12.56 9.88 -1.63
N PHE A 317 -13.62 10.59 -2.01
CA PHE A 317 -14.18 11.68 -1.21
C PHE A 317 -14.70 11.19 0.15
N LEU A 318 -15.51 10.14 0.19
CA LEU A 318 -16.07 9.60 1.44
C LEU A 318 -14.96 9.09 2.37
N VAL A 319 -13.94 8.42 1.83
CA VAL A 319 -12.82 7.92 2.62
C VAL A 319 -11.95 9.07 3.14
N SER A 320 -11.70 10.11 2.35
CA SER A 320 -10.98 11.31 2.81
C SER A 320 -11.76 12.05 3.90
N ALA A 321 -13.09 12.13 3.77
CA ALA A 321 -13.97 12.72 4.77
C ALA A 321 -13.94 11.91 6.07
N ILE A 322 -14.03 10.58 5.98
CA ILE A 322 -13.93 9.67 7.14
C ILE A 322 -12.56 9.80 7.80
N LEU A 323 -11.46 9.83 7.05
CA LEU A 323 -10.11 9.99 7.60
C LEU A 323 -9.96 11.30 8.38
N VAL A 324 -10.42 12.42 7.80
CA VAL A 324 -10.39 13.73 8.47
C VAL A 324 -11.27 13.70 9.73
N LEU A 325 -12.45 13.07 9.65
CA LEU A 325 -13.35 12.94 10.80
C LEU A 325 -12.75 12.08 11.91
N THR A 326 -12.13 10.95 11.57
CA THR A 326 -11.46 10.04 12.52
C THR A 326 -10.24 10.71 13.13
N LEU A 327 -9.41 11.39 12.34
CA LEU A 327 -8.25 12.11 12.87
C LEU A 327 -8.69 13.24 13.81
N LYS A 328 -9.72 14.00 13.42
CA LYS A 328 -10.32 15.03 14.28
C LYS A 328 -10.87 14.41 15.57
N PHE A 329 -11.56 13.27 15.49
CA PHE A 329 -12.06 12.56 16.66
C PHE A 329 -10.93 12.07 17.58
N LEU A 330 -9.86 11.51 17.03
CA LEU A 330 -8.70 11.05 17.80
C LEU A 330 -7.99 12.21 18.50
N VAL A 331 -7.76 13.32 17.80
CA VAL A 331 -7.16 14.53 18.39
C VAL A 331 -8.06 15.08 19.50
N GLN A 332 -9.36 15.21 19.24
CA GLN A 332 -10.32 15.68 20.25
C GLN A 332 -10.37 14.75 21.48
N ASN A 333 -10.32 13.44 21.27
CA ASN A 333 -10.33 12.47 22.35
C ASN A 333 -9.03 12.51 23.17
N ALA A 334 -7.88 12.68 22.51
CA ALA A 334 -6.60 12.86 23.19
C ALA A 334 -6.57 14.18 23.99
N GLU A 335 -7.07 15.27 23.42
CA GLU A 335 -7.23 16.56 24.12
C GLU A 335 -8.17 16.43 25.31
N ASN A 336 -9.32 15.79 25.15
CA ASN A 336 -10.29 15.61 26.23
C ASN A 336 -9.70 14.79 27.38
N ARG A 337 -8.94 13.73 27.09
CA ARG A 337 -8.23 12.97 28.13
C ARG A 337 -7.20 13.84 28.86
N ALA A 338 -6.43 14.63 28.13
CA ALA A 338 -5.48 15.55 28.76
C ALA A 338 -6.20 16.60 29.64
N ARG A 339 -7.39 17.06 29.24
CA ARG A 339 -8.24 17.95 30.05
C ARG A 339 -8.77 17.26 31.29
N GLU A 340 -9.26 16.03 31.18
CA GLU A 340 -9.72 15.22 32.32
C GLU A 340 -8.60 14.94 33.32
N GLU A 341 -7.40 14.57 32.85
CA GLU A 341 -6.22 14.36 33.69
C GLU A 341 -5.81 15.66 34.39
N PHE A 342 -5.84 16.78 33.68
CA PHE A 342 -5.55 18.10 34.22
C PHE A 342 -6.53 18.47 35.36
N GLU A 343 -7.84 18.36 35.12
CA GLU A 343 -8.87 18.66 36.13
C GLU A 343 -8.72 17.78 37.38
N ARG A 344 -8.45 16.49 37.20
CA ARG A 344 -8.25 15.56 38.31
C ARG A 344 -7.04 15.91 39.16
N GLU A 345 -5.96 16.39 38.54
CA GLU A 345 -4.68 16.67 39.20
C GLU A 345 -4.59 18.10 39.74
N LEU A 346 -5.46 19.01 39.27
CA LEU A 346 -5.47 20.43 39.62
C LEU A 346 -5.59 20.71 41.12
N PRO A 347 -6.57 20.15 41.87
CA PRO A 347 -6.69 20.44 43.31
C PRO A 347 -5.44 20.02 44.09
N GLY A 348 -4.81 18.89 43.73
CA GLY A 348 -3.54 18.46 44.33
C GLY A 348 -2.40 19.44 44.06
N ALA A 349 -2.31 19.98 42.84
CA ALA A 349 -1.33 21.01 42.49
C ALA A 349 -1.53 22.30 43.30
N MET A 350 -2.79 22.75 43.46
CA MET A 350 -3.11 23.94 44.26
C MET A 350 -2.73 23.76 45.74
N LYS A 351 -2.98 22.58 46.34
CA LYS A 351 -2.56 22.26 47.72
C LYS A 351 -1.04 22.32 47.89
N LEU A 352 -0.28 21.76 46.95
CA LEU A 352 1.18 21.79 47.00
C LEU A 352 1.72 23.22 46.92
N LEU A 353 1.18 24.04 45.99
CA LEU A 353 1.56 25.45 45.89
C LEU A 353 1.18 26.24 47.15
N ALA A 354 -0.01 26.02 47.71
CA ALA A 354 -0.44 26.65 48.96
C ALA A 354 0.48 26.30 50.14
N SER A 355 0.87 25.02 50.25
CA SER A 355 1.81 24.54 51.27
C SER A 355 3.19 25.19 51.12
N SER A 356 3.72 25.25 49.90
CA SER A 356 5.00 25.92 49.61
C SER A 356 4.98 27.41 49.98
N LEU A 357 3.89 28.12 49.63
CA LEU A 357 3.72 29.53 50.00
C LEU A 357 3.64 29.71 51.53
N THR A 358 2.94 28.80 52.22
CA THR A 358 2.85 28.81 53.69
C THR A 358 4.21 28.54 54.35
N ALA A 359 5.06 27.74 53.71
CA ALA A 359 6.44 27.52 54.10
C ALA A 359 7.38 28.70 53.80
N GLY A 360 6.87 29.79 53.22
CA GLY A 360 7.61 31.03 52.98
C GLY A 360 8.25 31.14 51.59
N LEU A 361 8.02 30.17 50.69
CA LEU A 361 8.45 30.30 49.30
C LEU A 361 7.65 31.41 48.60
N SER A 362 8.30 32.17 47.72
CA SER A 362 7.57 33.04 46.79
C SER A 362 6.76 32.20 45.79
N PHE A 363 5.69 32.77 45.23
CA PHE A 363 4.84 32.06 44.26
C PHE A 363 5.63 31.52 43.07
N LEU A 364 6.56 32.31 42.52
CA LEU A 364 7.39 31.88 41.39
C LEU A 364 8.34 30.75 41.78
N GLN A 365 8.91 30.77 42.99
CA GLN A 365 9.74 29.67 43.48
C GLN A 365 8.92 28.39 43.67
N ALA A 366 7.76 28.48 44.32
CA ALA A 366 6.85 27.35 44.50
C ALA A 366 6.40 26.76 43.16
N LEU A 367 6.04 27.61 42.19
CA LEU A 367 5.65 27.21 40.85
C LEU A 367 6.80 26.53 40.09
N ASN A 368 8.02 27.05 40.22
CA ASN A 368 9.21 26.46 39.63
C ASN A 368 9.51 25.07 40.21
N THR A 369 9.46 24.93 41.54
CA THR A 369 9.67 23.64 42.23
C THR A 369 8.62 22.61 41.80
N PHE A 370 7.33 22.96 41.87
CA PHE A 370 6.25 22.07 41.44
C PHE A 370 6.39 21.66 39.96
N SER A 371 6.68 22.63 39.09
CA SER A 371 6.86 22.40 37.67
C SER A 371 8.13 21.62 37.34
N ALA A 372 9.16 21.61 38.19
CA ALA A 372 10.37 20.82 37.97
C ALA A 372 10.20 19.36 38.41
N GLU A 373 9.58 19.15 39.58
CA GLU A 373 9.54 17.84 40.24
C GLU A 373 8.37 16.96 39.78
N SER A 374 7.25 17.56 39.40
CA SER A 374 6.04 16.82 39.03
C SER A 374 5.98 16.47 37.55
N LYS A 375 5.52 15.24 37.26
CA LYS A 375 5.32 14.70 35.90
C LYS A 375 3.85 14.71 35.46
N THR A 376 2.99 15.42 36.20
CA THR A 376 1.56 15.54 35.95
C THR A 376 1.24 16.38 34.70
N GLN A 377 0.01 16.25 34.20
CA GLN A 377 -0.45 17.09 33.09
C GLN A 377 -0.54 18.56 33.53
N VAL A 378 -0.89 18.83 34.80
CA VAL A 378 -0.88 20.18 35.38
C VAL A 378 0.53 20.77 35.40
N ALA A 379 1.55 20.01 35.84
CA ALA A 379 2.93 20.47 35.85
C ALA A 379 3.46 20.81 34.46
N ARG A 380 3.00 20.08 33.42
CA ARG A 380 3.35 20.38 32.03
C ARG A 380 2.83 21.75 31.58
N GLU A 381 1.56 22.04 31.86
CA GLU A 381 0.96 23.32 31.47
C GLU A 381 1.46 24.48 32.36
N PHE A 382 1.69 24.25 33.64
CA PHE A 382 2.26 25.25 34.55
C PHE A 382 3.72 25.57 34.22
N ARG A 383 4.50 24.61 33.69
CA ARG A 383 5.83 24.88 33.16
C ARG A 383 5.81 25.81 31.95
N ARG A 384 4.77 25.72 31.11
CA ARG A 384 4.57 26.67 29.99
C ARG A 384 4.22 28.06 30.50
N ALA A 385 3.25 28.14 31.42
CA ALA A 385 2.88 29.41 32.06
C ALA A 385 4.07 30.06 32.77
N LEU A 386 4.89 29.28 33.48
CA LEU A 386 6.12 29.75 34.12
C LEU A 386 7.11 30.35 33.11
N SER A 387 7.29 29.69 31.96
CA SER A 387 8.14 30.23 30.88
C SER A 387 7.60 31.54 30.33
N GLU A 388 6.28 31.66 30.14
CA GLU A 388 5.63 32.90 29.70
C GLU A 388 5.82 34.03 30.72
N ILE A 389 5.66 33.72 32.01
CA ILE A 389 5.89 34.69 33.10
C ILE A 389 7.34 35.14 33.15
N GLN A 390 8.30 34.22 32.96
CA GLN A 390 9.73 34.55 32.89
C GLN A 390 10.09 35.42 31.68
N MET A 391 9.29 35.36 30.61
CA MET A 391 9.40 36.24 29.44
C MET A 391 8.66 37.58 29.63
N GLY A 392 8.11 37.83 30.82
CA GLY A 392 7.47 39.11 31.17
C GLY A 392 5.95 39.12 31.04
N ALA A 393 5.30 37.99 30.75
CA ALA A 393 3.84 37.92 30.76
C ALA A 393 3.30 38.07 32.19
N PRO A 394 2.19 38.79 32.40
CA PRO A 394 1.54 38.86 33.71
C PRO A 394 0.98 37.48 34.09
N VAL A 395 1.05 37.16 35.39
CA VAL A 395 0.65 35.85 35.94
C VAL A 395 -0.80 35.52 35.58
N GLU A 396 -1.69 36.52 35.64
CA GLU A 396 -3.11 36.35 35.34
C GLU A 396 -3.34 35.97 33.88
N GLN A 397 -2.55 36.53 32.96
CA GLN A 397 -2.63 36.19 31.53
C GLN A 397 -2.10 34.79 31.28
N ALA A 398 -0.90 34.46 31.79
CA ALA A 398 -0.29 33.15 31.57
C ALA A 398 -1.17 32.01 32.10
N PHE A 399 -1.73 32.16 33.31
CA PHE A 399 -2.66 31.16 33.85
C PHE A 399 -4.04 31.21 33.19
N GLY A 400 -4.49 32.38 32.73
CA GLY A 400 -5.72 32.53 31.93
C GLY A 400 -5.64 31.73 30.63
N ASP A 401 -4.50 31.80 29.94
CA ASP A 401 -4.23 31.04 28.71
C ASP A 401 -4.19 29.53 28.97
N VAL A 402 -3.70 29.10 30.14
CA VAL A 402 -3.82 27.69 30.57
C VAL A 402 -5.28 27.31 30.79
N ALA A 403 -6.07 28.15 31.47
CA ALA A 403 -7.47 27.88 31.76
C ALA A 403 -8.31 27.77 30.46
N GLU A 404 -8.03 28.61 29.47
CA GLU A 404 -8.67 28.54 28.16
C GLU A 404 -8.25 27.29 27.38
N ARG A 405 -6.94 27.00 27.31
CA ARG A 405 -6.41 25.83 26.59
C ARG A 405 -6.90 24.50 27.17
N MET A 406 -6.95 24.40 28.49
CA MET A 406 -7.44 23.22 29.20
C MET A 406 -8.96 23.21 29.37
N ARG A 407 -9.67 24.29 28.96
CA ARG A 407 -11.11 24.49 29.17
C ARG A 407 -11.51 24.25 30.62
N SER A 408 -10.68 24.72 31.54
CA SER A 408 -10.85 24.52 32.98
C SER A 408 -11.58 25.70 33.59
N GLU A 409 -12.82 25.47 34.02
CA GLU A 409 -13.58 26.47 34.79
C GLU A 409 -12.98 26.65 36.18
N ASP A 410 -12.54 25.56 36.79
CA ASP A 410 -11.96 25.56 38.13
C ASP A 410 -10.64 26.36 38.16
N LEU A 411 -9.77 26.23 37.15
CA LEU A 411 -8.59 27.11 37.03
C LEU A 411 -8.99 28.56 36.73
N ARG A 412 -10.01 28.81 35.90
CA ARG A 412 -10.48 30.17 35.60
C ARG A 412 -10.92 30.91 36.86
N TRP A 413 -11.58 30.22 37.80
CA TRP A 413 -11.92 30.74 39.12
C TRP A 413 -10.67 31.07 39.95
N VAL A 414 -9.63 30.23 39.90
CA VAL A 414 -8.35 30.51 40.57
C VAL A 414 -7.69 31.76 40.00
N VAL A 415 -7.66 31.92 38.68
CA VAL A 415 -7.10 33.13 38.03
C VAL A 415 -7.87 34.39 38.45
N PHE A 416 -9.20 34.32 38.48
CA PHE A 416 -10.02 35.42 39.00
C PHE A 416 -9.73 35.72 40.48
N ALA A 417 -9.55 34.68 41.30
CA ALA A 417 -9.18 34.86 42.70
C ALA A 417 -7.80 35.50 42.85
N PHE A 418 -6.84 35.22 41.96
CA PHE A 418 -5.54 35.91 41.92
C PHE A 418 -5.70 37.40 41.59
N SER A 419 -6.49 37.76 40.59
CA SER A 419 -6.68 39.18 40.23
C SER A 419 -7.31 39.95 41.39
N VAL A 420 -8.33 39.37 42.05
CA VAL A 420 -8.96 39.97 43.24
C VAL A 420 -7.98 40.10 44.40
N GLN A 421 -7.16 39.07 44.65
CA GLN A 421 -6.13 39.12 45.71
C GLN A 421 -5.11 40.21 45.47
N ARG A 422 -4.73 40.45 44.22
CA ARG A 422 -3.73 41.46 43.88
C ARG A 422 -4.27 42.88 44.05
N GLU A 423 -5.57 43.08 43.82
CA GLU A 423 -6.25 44.37 44.03
C GLU A 423 -6.55 44.67 45.50
N VAL A 424 -7.08 43.69 46.24
CA VAL A 424 -7.56 43.87 47.62
C VAL A 424 -6.46 43.57 48.65
N GLY A 425 -5.41 42.85 48.26
CA GLY A 425 -4.40 42.30 49.15
C GLY A 425 -4.84 41.03 49.86
N GLY A 426 -3.91 40.34 50.52
CA GLY A 426 -4.18 39.13 51.31
C GLY A 426 -3.20 37.99 51.10
N SER A 427 -3.44 36.86 51.76
CA SER A 427 -2.59 35.67 51.64
C SER A 427 -2.97 34.84 50.42
N LEU A 428 -2.07 34.81 49.43
CA LEU A 428 -2.19 33.95 48.25
C LEU A 428 -2.25 32.47 48.63
N ALA A 429 -1.52 32.06 49.68
CA ALA A 429 -1.56 30.72 50.23
C ALA A 429 -2.98 30.33 50.66
N LYS A 430 -3.68 31.23 51.35
CA LYS A 430 -5.06 31.01 51.80
C LYS A 430 -6.02 30.86 50.61
N ILE A 431 -5.86 31.69 49.59
CA ILE A 431 -6.72 31.63 48.39
C ILE A 431 -6.50 30.34 47.60
N LEU A 432 -5.26 29.92 47.41
CA LEU A 432 -4.94 28.65 46.79
C LEU A 432 -5.48 27.47 47.58
N GLN A 433 -5.37 27.51 48.91
CA GLN A 433 -5.93 26.48 49.79
C GLN A 433 -7.46 26.39 49.68
N THR A 434 -8.17 27.52 49.83
CA THR A 434 -9.64 27.55 49.70
C THR A 434 -10.09 27.13 48.31
N SER A 435 -9.35 27.53 47.26
CA SER A 435 -9.65 27.09 45.89
C SER A 435 -9.46 25.58 45.74
N ALA A 436 -8.37 25.02 46.28
CA ALA A 436 -8.13 23.58 46.22
C ALA A 436 -9.22 22.77 46.93
N GLU A 437 -9.65 23.22 48.11
CA GLU A 437 -10.76 22.61 48.87
C GLU A 437 -12.08 22.70 48.10
N THR A 438 -12.37 23.83 47.46
CA THR A 438 -13.58 24.03 46.66
C THR A 438 -13.58 23.13 45.42
N ILE A 439 -12.46 23.05 44.70
CA ILE A 439 -12.32 22.21 43.50
C ILE A 439 -12.45 20.73 43.86
N GLU A 440 -11.82 20.30 44.96
CA GLU A 440 -11.94 18.93 45.46
C GLU A 440 -13.37 18.59 45.91
N SER A 441 -14.05 19.50 46.62
CA SER A 441 -15.45 19.34 47.00
C SER A 441 -16.35 19.18 45.77
N ARG A 442 -16.16 20.01 44.73
CA ARG A 442 -16.88 19.88 43.46
C ARG A 442 -16.57 18.56 42.75
N ALA A 443 -15.32 18.12 42.72
CA ALA A 443 -14.93 16.86 42.13
C ALA A 443 -15.59 15.67 42.85
N ASN A 444 -15.63 15.69 44.18
CA ASN A 444 -16.29 14.67 45.00
C ASN A 444 -17.81 14.66 44.75
N LEU A 445 -18.45 15.83 44.69
CA LEU A 445 -19.88 15.93 44.34
C LEU A 445 -20.17 15.37 42.94
N ARG A 446 -19.36 15.71 41.92
CA ARG A 446 -19.50 15.15 40.56
C ARG A 446 -19.36 13.63 40.57
N GLN A 447 -18.43 13.08 41.35
CA GLN A 447 -18.22 11.65 41.47
C GLN A 447 -19.36 10.94 42.21
N GLU A 448 -19.91 11.58 43.25
CA GLU A 448 -21.09 11.08 43.97
C GLU A 448 -22.32 11.07 43.06
N VAL A 449 -22.59 12.17 42.35
CA VAL A 449 -23.67 12.24 41.35
C VAL A 449 -23.49 11.18 40.27
N LYS A 450 -22.26 10.97 39.77
CA LYS A 450 -21.95 9.94 38.78
C LYS A 450 -22.22 8.52 39.31
N THR A 451 -21.89 8.26 40.57
CA THR A 451 -22.08 6.96 41.22
C THR A 451 -23.56 6.69 41.45
N LEU A 452 -24.30 7.65 42.03
CA LEU A 452 -25.74 7.55 42.24
C LEU A 452 -26.51 7.42 40.92
N SER A 453 -26.09 8.15 39.89
CA SER A 453 -26.70 8.06 38.56
C SER A 453 -26.40 6.74 37.85
N ALA A 454 -25.28 6.08 38.16
CA ALA A 454 -24.92 4.80 37.55
C ALA A 454 -25.91 3.69 37.93
N GLU A 455 -26.39 3.67 39.17
CA GLU A 455 -27.39 2.71 39.64
C GLU A 455 -28.72 2.86 38.87
N GLY A 456 -29.19 4.11 38.71
CA GLY A 456 -30.37 4.43 37.91
C GLY A 456 -30.20 4.06 36.42
N ARG A 457 -29.01 4.31 35.85
CA ARG A 457 -28.70 3.94 34.46
C ARG A 457 -28.68 2.43 34.25
N ILE A 458 -28.05 1.66 35.13
CA ILE A 458 -28.02 0.19 35.03
C ILE A 458 -29.44 -0.37 35.13
N SER A 459 -30.24 0.09 36.09
CA SER A 459 -31.64 -0.30 36.23
C SER A 459 -32.45 0.02 34.98
N SER A 460 -32.22 1.18 34.36
CA SER A 460 -32.88 1.57 33.12
C SER A 460 -32.49 0.70 31.92
N TYR A 461 -31.22 0.27 31.83
CA TYR A 461 -30.77 -0.66 30.79
C TYR A 461 -31.39 -2.04 30.96
N ILE A 462 -31.47 -2.55 32.19
CA ILE A 462 -32.14 -3.83 32.49
C ILE A 462 -33.61 -3.77 32.07
N LEU A 463 -34.31 -2.69 32.44
CA LEU A 463 -35.73 -2.52 32.12
C LEU A 463 -35.98 -2.44 30.61
N MET A 464 -35.06 -1.82 29.86
CA MET A 464 -35.14 -1.73 28.40
C MET A 464 -34.80 -3.05 27.70
N LEU A 465 -33.89 -3.83 28.27
CA LEU A 465 -33.42 -5.09 27.68
C LEU A 465 -34.39 -6.25 27.96
N LEU A 466 -35.16 -6.18 29.04
CA LEU A 466 -36.10 -7.21 29.48
C LEU A 466 -37.15 -7.59 28.41
N PRO A 467 -37.87 -6.65 27.75
CA PRO A 467 -38.80 -6.99 26.68
C PRO A 467 -38.11 -7.70 25.50
N LEU A 468 -36.90 -7.27 25.15
CA LEU A 468 -36.09 -7.88 24.10
C LEU A 468 -35.65 -9.31 24.48
N ALA A 469 -35.25 -9.51 25.73
CA ALA A 469 -34.87 -10.81 26.27
C ALA A 469 -36.07 -11.77 26.28
N ILE A 470 -37.25 -11.32 26.74
CA ILE A 470 -38.48 -12.11 26.71
C ILE A 470 -38.87 -12.46 25.28
N PHE A 471 -38.83 -11.49 24.35
CA PHE A 471 -39.12 -11.73 22.94
C PHE A 471 -38.18 -12.77 22.34
N THR A 472 -36.88 -12.65 22.60
CA THR A 472 -35.86 -13.61 22.13
C THR A 472 -36.08 -15.00 22.75
N PHE A 473 -36.40 -15.05 24.04
CA PHE A 473 -36.71 -16.29 24.74
C PHE A 473 -37.94 -16.99 24.16
N LEU A 474 -38.99 -16.23 23.85
CA LEU A 474 -40.20 -16.75 23.19
C LEU A 474 -39.92 -17.23 21.78
N LEU A 475 -39.03 -16.54 21.04
CA LEU A 475 -38.62 -16.94 19.70
C LEU A 475 -37.96 -18.33 19.71
N ILE A 476 -37.14 -18.61 20.73
CA ILE A 476 -36.48 -19.92 20.91
C ILE A 476 -37.46 -20.98 21.45
N THR A 477 -38.25 -20.65 22.47
CA THR A 477 -39.06 -21.65 23.20
C THR A 477 -40.39 -21.97 22.51
N ARG A 478 -41.00 -20.98 21.83
CA ARG A 478 -42.31 -21.09 21.17
C ARG A 478 -42.33 -20.33 19.84
N PRO A 479 -41.59 -20.78 18.82
CA PRO A 479 -41.51 -20.10 17.52
C PRO A 479 -42.87 -19.93 16.84
N SER A 480 -43.79 -20.89 17.01
CA SER A 480 -45.16 -20.82 16.47
C SER A 480 -46.04 -19.71 17.09
N PHE A 481 -45.72 -19.27 18.31
CA PHE A 481 -46.40 -18.13 18.92
C PHE A 481 -45.87 -16.81 18.35
N VAL A 482 -44.57 -16.77 18.07
CA VAL A 482 -43.91 -15.55 17.59
C VAL A 482 -44.16 -15.36 16.09
N SER A 483 -44.30 -16.43 15.29
CA SER A 483 -44.63 -16.35 13.85
C SER A 483 -45.88 -15.53 13.55
N LEU A 484 -46.85 -15.54 14.49
CA LEU A 484 -48.07 -14.74 14.45
C LEU A 484 -47.80 -13.22 14.33
N PHE A 485 -46.67 -12.72 14.83
CA PHE A 485 -46.30 -11.30 14.72
C PHE A 485 -45.92 -10.87 13.30
N TRP A 486 -45.52 -11.80 12.43
CA TRP A 486 -45.17 -11.50 11.04
C TRP A 486 -46.23 -11.96 10.04
N GLU A 487 -46.99 -13.01 10.37
CA GLU A 487 -48.03 -13.57 9.50
C GLU A 487 -49.36 -12.81 9.60
N GLU A 488 -49.75 -12.35 10.78
CA GLU A 488 -51.04 -11.69 11.01
C GLU A 488 -50.92 -10.16 11.01
N THR A 489 -51.90 -9.47 10.38
CA THR A 489 -51.92 -8.00 10.30
C THR A 489 -52.03 -7.35 11.69
N ILE A 490 -52.79 -7.99 12.60
CA ILE A 490 -52.90 -7.54 13.99
C ILE A 490 -51.55 -7.67 14.72
N GLY A 491 -50.81 -8.75 14.46
CA GLY A 491 -49.47 -8.98 15.01
C GLY A 491 -48.48 -7.89 14.60
N GLN A 492 -48.48 -7.51 13.33
CA GLN A 492 -47.63 -6.44 12.81
C GLN A 492 -47.95 -5.07 13.43
N MET A 493 -49.25 -4.76 13.63
CA MET A 493 -49.65 -3.53 14.33
C MET A 493 -49.19 -3.53 15.80
N MET A 494 -49.26 -4.66 16.49
CA MET A 494 -48.77 -4.77 17.87
C MET A 494 -47.25 -4.53 17.96
N VAL A 495 -46.47 -5.08 17.02
CA VAL A 495 -45.02 -4.82 16.95
C VAL A 495 -44.74 -3.35 16.71
N ALA A 496 -45.46 -2.70 15.79
CA ALA A 496 -45.32 -1.26 15.54
C ALA A 496 -45.57 -0.42 16.81
N VAL A 497 -46.64 -0.74 17.56
CA VAL A 497 -46.94 -0.09 18.84
C VAL A 497 -45.83 -0.33 19.87
N ILE A 498 -45.32 -1.56 19.99
CA ILE A 498 -44.23 -1.90 20.90
C ILE A 498 -42.97 -1.09 20.55
N VAL A 499 -42.59 -1.00 19.28
CA VAL A 499 -41.42 -0.23 18.84
C VAL A 499 -41.58 1.26 19.16
N VAL A 500 -42.76 1.83 18.96
CA VAL A 500 -43.06 3.23 19.33
C VAL A 500 -42.93 3.43 20.84
N LEU A 501 -43.52 2.55 21.64
CA LEU A 501 -43.43 2.63 23.10
C LEU A 501 -41.99 2.46 23.60
N MET A 502 -41.22 1.50 23.06
CA MET A 502 -39.81 1.34 23.41
C MET A 502 -38.98 2.56 23.04
N SER A 503 -39.28 3.19 21.90
CA SER A 503 -38.62 4.43 21.47
C SER A 503 -38.94 5.60 22.40
N LEU A 504 -40.20 5.74 22.81
CA LEU A 504 -40.64 6.72 23.81
C LEU A 504 -39.97 6.48 25.17
N SER A 505 -39.93 5.24 25.64
CA SER A 505 -39.24 4.85 26.88
C SER A 505 -37.76 5.20 26.84
N TRP A 506 -37.07 4.95 25.72
CA TRP A 506 -35.67 5.32 25.55
C TRP A 506 -35.44 6.83 25.63
N VAL A 507 -36.28 7.62 24.95
CA VAL A 507 -36.19 9.08 24.98
C VAL A 507 -36.45 9.61 26.39
N TRP A 508 -37.44 9.06 27.09
CA TRP A 508 -37.76 9.41 28.48
C TRP A 508 -36.60 9.11 29.43
N ILE A 509 -36.04 7.89 29.36
CA ILE A 509 -34.88 7.49 30.17
C ILE A 509 -33.67 8.38 29.88
N ARG A 510 -33.39 8.67 28.61
CA ARG A 510 -32.29 9.57 28.22
C ARG A 510 -32.45 10.98 28.75
N ARG A 511 -33.68 11.49 28.89
CA ARG A 511 -33.93 12.80 29.51
C ARG A 511 -33.77 12.75 31.02
N LEU A 512 -34.33 11.74 31.69
CA LEU A 512 -34.26 11.60 33.16
C LEU A 512 -32.83 11.36 33.66
N THR A 513 -32.00 10.67 32.87
CA THR A 513 -30.61 10.35 33.23
C THR A 513 -29.60 11.44 32.84
N ARG A 514 -30.07 12.51 32.20
CA ARG A 514 -29.28 13.71 31.87
C ARG A 514 -29.36 14.68 33.06
N ILE A 515 -28.85 14.26 34.21
CA ILE A 515 -28.64 15.16 35.33
C ILE A 515 -27.39 15.98 34.98
N GLU A 516 -27.58 17.29 34.82
CA GLU A 516 -26.51 18.27 34.60
C GLU A 516 -25.56 18.21 35.80
N ALA A 517 -24.28 17.93 35.52
CA ALA A 517 -23.18 17.91 36.47
C ALA A 517 -22.21 19.06 36.16
#